data_AF-F2I3Q9-F1
#
_entry.id   AF-F2I3Q9-F1
#
_cell.length_a   1.000
_cell.length_b   1.000
_cell.length_c   1.000
_cell.angle_alpha   90.00
_cell.angle_beta   90.00
_cell.angle_gamma   90.00
#
_symmetry.space_group_name_H-M   'P 1'
#
loop_
_entity.id
_entity.type
_entity.pdbx_description
1 polymer ?
#
loop_
_entity_poly.entity_id
_entity_poly.type
_entity_poly.pdbx_seq_one_letter_code
_entity_poly.pdbx_strand_id
1 'polypeptide(L)'
;MMKKNKLKDIAGITLIEIMIGVVISAIMMGAMYTTYSIVNSSYTQVTDRAKISRSGRDIVAMLIRDIRLAGFKYHYGVNTDDISKQDNLEYISGSSDIETSHDPIIVIKDTLGDAAESDIATSKNDDADLCCDKIHIVYGDFNQNDAQPYKRYRVTYYAKPSGDNEYYAVYKSKQSWIQSSESVTGNWSSSCAECFSGELIRDHLVDMEFIVFDQQGRIINPPPRPDTSSRENLYNIKAVDIRLTFRSKNEFYRFNAKDDNPRFVKGLGERTRKFIDKYLRDSVVVTVNTRNIGS
;
A
#
# COMPACT_ATOMS: atom_id res chain seq x y z
N MET A 1 -93.91 28.82 -24.26
CA MET A 1 -92.49 29.14 -24.55
C MET A 1 -91.62 28.33 -23.59
N MET A 2 -90.95 27.28 -24.08
CA MET A 2 -90.20 26.32 -23.25
C MET A 2 -88.95 26.95 -22.64
N LYS A 3 -88.81 26.80 -21.31
CA LYS A 3 -87.64 27.20 -20.54
C LYS A 3 -86.50 26.22 -20.87
N LYS A 4 -85.50 26.65 -21.63
CA LYS A 4 -84.27 25.88 -21.87
C LYS A 4 -83.44 25.88 -20.58
N ASN A 5 -83.40 24.76 -19.88
CA ASN A 5 -82.45 24.55 -18.79
C ASN A 5 -81.04 24.45 -19.39
N LYS A 6 -80.17 25.43 -19.09
CA LYS A 6 -78.75 25.35 -19.41
C LYS A 6 -78.13 24.31 -18.47
N LEU A 7 -77.75 23.14 -19.01
CA LEU A 7 -76.81 22.25 -18.33
C LEU A 7 -75.46 22.99 -18.27
N LYS A 8 -74.87 23.10 -17.07
CA LYS A 8 -73.51 23.60 -16.91
C LYS A 8 -72.56 22.48 -17.34
N ASP A 9 -71.69 22.74 -18.31
CA ASP A 9 -70.60 21.84 -18.68
C ASP A 9 -69.57 21.84 -17.54
N ILE A 10 -69.69 20.88 -16.64
CA ILE A 10 -68.64 20.56 -15.68
C ILE A 10 -67.66 19.68 -16.46
N ALA A 11 -66.56 20.25 -16.93
CA ALA A 11 -65.45 19.50 -17.52
C ALA A 11 -64.81 18.63 -16.43
N GLY A 12 -65.41 17.47 -16.16
CA GLY A 12 -64.90 16.45 -15.25
C GLY A 12 -63.97 15.49 -15.99
N ILE A 13 -62.96 15.00 -15.30
CA ILE A 13 -62.07 13.96 -15.80
C ILE A 13 -62.79 12.61 -15.64
N THR A 14 -62.79 11.79 -16.68
CA THR A 14 -63.38 10.45 -16.62
C THR A 14 -62.50 9.51 -15.80
N LEU A 15 -63.10 8.49 -15.17
CA LEU A 15 -62.36 7.51 -14.38
C LEU A 15 -61.25 6.84 -15.21
N ILE A 16 -61.52 6.57 -16.49
CA ILE A 16 -60.55 5.92 -17.39
C ILE A 16 -59.36 6.82 -17.72
N GLU A 17 -59.55 8.13 -17.87
CA GLU A 17 -58.44 9.08 -18.06
C GLU A 17 -57.53 9.14 -16.83
N ILE A 18 -58.10 9.10 -15.62
CA ILE A 18 -57.31 9.03 -14.38
C ILE A 18 -56.54 7.71 -14.32
N MET A 19 -57.16 6.58 -14.65
CA MET A 19 -56.49 5.28 -14.64
C MET A 19 -55.33 5.22 -15.65
N ILE A 20 -55.52 5.73 -16.86
CA ILE A 20 -54.46 5.80 -17.88
C ILE A 20 -53.32 6.72 -17.39
N GLY A 21 -53.65 7.89 -16.83
CA GLY A 21 -52.66 8.82 -16.29
C GLY A 21 -51.81 8.22 -15.17
N VAL A 22 -52.43 7.48 -14.25
CA VAL A 22 -51.73 6.79 -13.15
C VAL A 22 -50.81 5.69 -13.69
N VAL A 23 -51.28 4.88 -14.65
CA VAL A 23 -50.47 3.80 -15.24
C VAL A 23 -49.24 4.36 -15.97
N ILE A 24 -49.40 5.40 -16.79
CA ILE A 24 -48.28 6.03 -17.50
C ILE A 24 -47.29 6.64 -16.51
N SER A 25 -47.78 7.34 -15.48
CA SER A 25 -46.94 7.94 -14.45
C SER A 25 -46.15 6.89 -13.65
N ALA A 26 -46.78 5.75 -13.34
CA ALA A 26 -46.12 4.65 -12.65
C ALA A 26 -45.01 4.02 -13.50
N ILE A 27 -45.24 3.83 -14.80
CA ILE A 27 -44.23 3.33 -15.74
C ILE A 27 -43.06 4.33 -15.85
N MET A 28 -43.36 5.63 -15.98
CA MET A 28 -42.33 6.68 -16.04
C MET A 28 -41.50 6.75 -14.76
N MET A 29 -42.13 6.75 -13.59
CA MET A 29 -41.42 6.72 -12.31
C MET A 29 -40.57 5.46 -12.15
N GLY A 30 -41.07 4.29 -12.58
CA GLY A 30 -40.29 3.05 -12.60
C GLY A 30 -39.05 3.14 -13.49
N ALA A 31 -39.19 3.69 -14.69
CA ALA A 31 -38.06 3.91 -15.60
C ALA A 31 -37.06 4.94 -15.05
N MET A 32 -37.53 6.03 -14.43
CA MET A 32 -36.65 7.02 -13.80
C MET A 32 -35.88 6.43 -12.62
N TYR A 33 -36.53 5.62 -11.77
CA TYR A 33 -35.89 4.99 -10.63
C TYR A 33 -34.77 4.03 -11.05
N THR A 34 -35.03 3.18 -12.04
CA THR A 34 -34.00 2.26 -12.57
C THR A 34 -32.83 3.02 -13.21
N THR A 35 -33.12 4.09 -13.96
CA THR A 35 -32.08 4.96 -14.54
C THR A 35 -31.23 5.61 -13.46
N TYR A 36 -31.85 6.15 -12.41
CA TYR A 36 -31.15 6.75 -11.28
C TYR A 36 -30.23 5.74 -10.58
N SER A 37 -30.73 4.53 -10.31
CA SER A 37 -29.94 3.45 -9.71
C SER A 37 -28.71 3.09 -10.54
N ILE A 38 -28.87 3.00 -11.87
CA ILE A 38 -27.77 2.73 -12.80
C ILE A 38 -26.73 3.86 -12.76
N VAL A 39 -27.16 5.12 -12.84
CA VAL A 39 -26.27 6.28 -12.83
C VAL A 39 -25.51 6.37 -11.50
N ASN A 40 -26.20 6.17 -10.38
CA ASN A 40 -25.58 6.20 -9.06
C ASN A 40 -24.53 5.09 -8.90
N SER A 41 -24.84 3.87 -9.36
CA SER A 41 -23.88 2.75 -9.36
C SER A 41 -22.65 3.07 -10.22
N SER A 42 -22.84 3.64 -11.42
CA SER A 42 -21.74 4.07 -12.30
C SER A 42 -20.89 5.17 -11.67
N TYR A 43 -21.51 6.14 -10.99
CA TYR A 43 -20.79 7.18 -10.28
C TYR A 43 -19.92 6.59 -9.18
N THR A 44 -20.47 5.71 -8.33
CA THR A 44 -19.70 5.01 -7.29
C THR A 44 -18.51 4.25 -7.87
N GLN A 45 -18.69 3.50 -8.96
CA GLN A 45 -17.60 2.79 -9.64
C GLN A 45 -16.45 3.72 -10.06
N VAL A 46 -16.77 4.84 -10.73
CA VAL A 46 -15.75 5.80 -11.18
C VAL A 46 -15.02 6.41 -9.98
N THR A 47 -15.76 6.79 -8.94
CA THR A 47 -15.17 7.38 -7.74
C THR A 47 -14.28 6.40 -6.99
N ASP A 48 -14.68 5.13 -6.84
CA ASP A 48 -13.92 4.12 -6.11
C ASP A 48 -12.63 3.75 -6.85
N ARG A 49 -12.69 3.61 -8.19
CA ARG A 49 -11.48 3.42 -9.00
C ARG A 49 -10.52 4.61 -8.87
N ALA A 50 -11.04 5.83 -8.91
CA ALA A 50 -10.23 7.04 -8.74
C ALA A 50 -9.60 7.13 -7.34
N LYS A 51 -10.34 6.76 -6.28
CA LYS A 51 -9.84 6.69 -4.90
C LYS A 51 -8.72 5.67 -4.75
N ILE A 52 -8.91 4.45 -5.27
CA ILE A 52 -7.87 3.41 -5.27
C ILE A 52 -6.61 3.94 -5.95
N SER A 53 -6.75 4.43 -7.19
CA SER A 53 -5.65 4.94 -7.99
C SER A 53 -4.89 6.09 -7.32
N ARG A 54 -5.61 7.06 -6.73
CA ARG A 54 -4.99 8.17 -5.99
C ARG A 54 -4.22 7.64 -4.78
N SER A 55 -4.87 6.85 -3.94
CA SER A 55 -4.26 6.36 -2.71
C SER A 55 -3.09 5.40 -2.94
N GLY A 56 -3.14 4.61 -4.02
CA GLY A 56 -2.02 3.76 -4.44
C GLY A 56 -0.81 4.58 -4.86
N ARG A 57 -1.00 5.73 -5.53
CA ARG A 57 0.10 6.64 -5.85
C ARG A 57 0.69 7.30 -4.61
N ASP A 58 -0.13 7.67 -3.63
CA ASP A 58 0.36 8.34 -2.42
C ASP A 58 1.30 7.42 -1.62
N ILE A 59 0.94 6.15 -1.41
CA ILE A 59 1.80 5.18 -0.73
C ILE A 59 3.04 4.82 -1.55
N VAL A 60 2.91 4.62 -2.86
CA VAL A 60 4.03 4.33 -3.73
C VAL A 60 5.00 5.52 -3.78
N ALA A 61 4.52 6.77 -3.76
CA ALA A 61 5.38 7.94 -3.68
C ALA A 61 6.22 7.96 -2.38
N MET A 62 5.64 7.56 -1.26
CA MET A 62 6.39 7.39 0.00
C MET A 62 7.45 6.29 -0.12
N LEU A 63 7.10 5.11 -0.64
CA LEU A 63 8.05 4.02 -0.85
C LEU A 63 9.18 4.41 -1.81
N ILE A 64 8.88 5.07 -2.92
CA ILE A 64 9.87 5.58 -3.87
C ILE A 64 10.88 6.47 -3.16
N ARG A 65 10.40 7.41 -2.33
CA ARG A 65 11.27 8.34 -1.60
C ARG A 65 12.22 7.58 -0.67
N ASP A 66 11.68 6.64 0.10
CA ASP A 66 12.46 5.91 1.09
C ASP A 66 13.47 4.95 0.42
N ILE A 67 13.05 4.19 -0.60
CA ILE A 67 13.94 3.29 -1.35
C ILE A 67 15.06 4.06 -2.05
N ARG A 68 14.81 5.28 -2.54
CA ARG A 68 15.86 6.13 -3.13
C ARG A 68 16.84 6.69 -2.09
N LEU A 69 16.49 6.68 -0.81
CA LEU A 69 17.39 7.04 0.29
C LEU A 69 18.17 5.84 0.81
N ALA A 70 17.72 4.61 0.53
CA ALA A 70 18.42 3.39 0.94
C ALA A 70 19.92 3.46 0.66
N GLY A 71 20.73 3.11 1.66
CA GLY A 71 22.19 3.12 1.61
C GLY A 71 22.85 4.50 1.64
N PHE A 72 22.08 5.60 1.76
CA PHE A 72 22.67 6.94 1.86
C PHE A 72 23.53 7.04 3.12
N LYS A 73 24.73 7.62 2.98
CA LYS A 73 25.65 7.93 4.08
C LYS A 73 26.10 9.38 3.92
N TYR A 74 26.09 10.12 5.03
CA TYR A 74 26.58 11.49 5.02
C TYR A 74 28.08 11.53 5.31
N HIS A 75 28.81 12.41 4.62
CA HIS A 75 30.23 12.65 4.84
C HIS A 75 30.41 14.13 5.17
N TYR A 76 30.73 14.45 6.42
CA TYR A 76 30.92 15.85 6.85
C TYR A 76 32.21 16.46 6.30
N GLY A 77 33.23 15.62 6.05
CA GLY A 77 34.50 16.05 5.50
C GLY A 77 35.40 16.72 6.55
N VAL A 78 36.42 17.44 6.08
CA VAL A 78 37.35 18.14 6.96
C VAL A 78 36.61 19.33 7.57
N ASN A 79 36.53 19.34 8.89
CA ASN A 79 35.82 20.35 9.66
C ASN A 79 36.67 20.78 10.86
N THR A 80 36.31 21.92 11.46
CA THR A 80 36.95 22.47 12.66
C THR A 80 36.27 22.05 13.94
N ASP A 81 35.13 21.37 13.82
CA ASP A 81 34.36 20.86 14.94
C ASP A 81 34.98 19.51 15.37
N ASP A 82 34.79 19.07 16.62
CA ASP A 82 35.29 17.77 17.09
C ASP A 82 34.40 16.61 16.59
N ILE A 83 33.97 16.69 15.32
CA ILE A 83 33.04 15.76 14.69
C ILE A 83 33.81 14.94 13.65
N SER A 84 33.64 13.62 13.71
CA SER A 84 34.25 12.69 12.75
C SER A 84 33.95 13.10 11.30
N LYS A 85 34.92 12.92 10.40
CA LYS A 85 34.78 13.25 8.98
C LYS A 85 33.77 12.37 8.25
N GLN A 86 33.52 11.18 8.77
CA GLN A 86 32.59 10.18 8.23
C GLN A 86 31.75 9.59 9.37
N ASP A 87 30.65 8.93 9.01
CA ASP A 87 29.81 8.16 9.94
C ASP A 87 30.66 7.24 10.81
N ASN A 88 30.63 7.49 12.12
CA ASN A 88 31.36 6.76 13.15
C ASN A 88 30.45 5.81 13.96
N LEU A 89 29.19 5.64 13.57
CA LEU A 89 28.28 4.69 14.19
C LEU A 89 28.63 3.25 13.79
N GLU A 90 28.41 2.30 14.69
CA GLU A 90 28.57 0.86 14.45
C GLU A 90 27.85 0.43 13.17
N TYR A 91 28.50 -0.35 12.29
CA TYR A 91 27.88 -0.83 11.04
C TYR A 91 27.77 -2.35 11.04
N ILE A 92 26.55 -2.87 11.25
CA ILE A 92 26.24 -4.30 11.30
C ILE A 92 25.73 -4.73 9.91
N SER A 93 26.52 -5.49 9.16
CA SER A 93 26.14 -6.00 7.83
C SER A 93 26.51 -7.45 7.65
N GLY A 94 25.72 -8.22 6.89
CA GLY A 94 26.02 -9.63 6.63
C GLY A 94 26.07 -10.53 7.88
N SER A 95 25.37 -10.09 8.94
CA SER A 95 25.16 -10.81 10.21
C SER A 95 24.13 -11.95 10.08
N SER A 96 24.01 -12.83 11.06
CA SER A 96 22.92 -13.84 11.10
C SER A 96 21.54 -13.23 11.36
N ASP A 97 21.45 -11.99 11.84
CA ASP A 97 20.18 -11.44 12.33
C ASP A 97 19.70 -10.25 11.47
N ILE A 98 18.49 -10.35 10.95
CA ILE A 98 17.88 -9.29 10.13
C ILE A 98 17.47 -8.09 10.98
N GLU A 99 17.05 -8.33 12.23
CA GLU A 99 16.53 -7.30 13.12
C GLU A 99 17.59 -6.30 13.60
N THR A 100 18.87 -6.66 13.53
CA THR A 100 19.98 -5.77 13.90
C THR A 100 20.74 -5.25 12.68
N SER A 101 20.48 -5.81 11.49
CA SER A 101 21.20 -5.42 10.27
C SER A 101 21.00 -3.95 9.87
N HIS A 102 22.08 -3.35 9.37
CA HIS A 102 22.18 -2.02 8.78
C HIS A 102 22.29 -2.09 7.24
N ASP A 103 21.98 -3.25 6.65
CA ASP A 103 21.99 -3.42 5.20
C ASP A 103 20.88 -2.55 4.56
N PRO A 104 21.15 -1.94 3.40
CA PRO A 104 20.36 -0.81 2.90
C PRO A 104 18.93 -1.20 2.50
N ILE A 105 18.76 -2.38 1.92
CA ILE A 105 17.45 -2.93 1.53
C ILE A 105 17.43 -4.42 1.88
N ILE A 106 16.43 -4.83 2.65
CA ILE A 106 16.15 -6.23 2.93
C ILE A 106 14.68 -6.48 2.62
N VAL A 107 14.41 -7.39 1.68
CA VAL A 107 13.06 -7.84 1.36
C VAL A 107 12.86 -9.22 1.97
N ILE A 108 11.86 -9.34 2.84
CA ILE A 108 11.44 -10.62 3.40
C ILE A 108 10.11 -10.96 2.74
N LYS A 109 10.11 -12.04 1.96
CA LYS A 109 8.91 -12.51 1.29
C LYS A 109 7.93 -13.12 2.31
N ASP A 110 6.65 -12.93 2.03
CA ASP A 110 5.57 -13.68 2.69
C ASP A 110 5.58 -13.64 4.24
N THR A 111 5.79 -12.45 4.81
CA THR A 111 5.87 -12.25 6.25
C THR A 111 5.03 -11.04 6.66
N LEU A 112 4.05 -11.28 7.52
CA LEU A 112 3.17 -10.25 8.09
C LEU A 112 3.73 -9.70 9.41
N GLY A 113 3.32 -8.47 9.73
CA GLY A 113 3.72 -7.79 10.96
C GLY A 113 5.19 -7.38 10.99
N ASP A 114 5.56 -6.73 12.08
CA ASP A 114 6.94 -6.41 12.39
C ASP A 114 7.25 -6.83 13.83
N ALA A 115 8.42 -7.44 14.04
CA ALA A 115 8.82 -7.98 15.35
C ALA A 115 9.06 -6.88 16.39
N ALA A 116 9.29 -5.65 15.94
CA ALA A 116 9.38 -4.47 16.79
C ALA A 116 8.03 -4.02 17.39
N GLU A 117 6.90 -4.62 16.97
CA GLU A 117 5.57 -4.32 17.48
C GLU A 117 5.11 -5.34 18.54
N SER A 118 4.37 -4.86 19.54
CA SER A 118 3.78 -5.71 20.59
C SER A 118 2.61 -6.58 20.10
N ASP A 119 1.93 -6.16 19.02
CA ASP A 119 0.80 -6.86 18.42
C ASP A 119 1.21 -7.44 17.07
N ILE A 120 1.72 -8.67 17.10
CA ILE A 120 2.22 -9.38 15.93
C ILE A 120 1.06 -10.21 15.35
N ALA A 121 0.17 -9.56 14.60
CA ALA A 121 -0.76 -10.30 13.75
C ALA A 121 0.05 -11.00 12.64
N THR A 122 0.40 -12.27 12.85
CA THR A 122 1.22 -13.09 11.94
C THR A 122 0.38 -14.00 11.02
N SER A 123 -0.88 -14.26 11.37
CA SER A 123 -1.73 -15.17 10.60
C SER A 123 -2.25 -14.48 9.35
N LYS A 124 -2.11 -15.15 8.21
CA LYS A 124 -2.75 -14.73 6.97
C LYS A 124 -4.27 -14.90 7.06
N ASN A 125 -4.97 -14.19 6.18
CA ASN A 125 -6.42 -14.34 6.01
C ASN A 125 -6.80 -15.71 5.43
N ASP A 126 -5.94 -16.26 4.57
CA ASP A 126 -6.06 -17.57 3.93
C ASP A 126 -4.65 -18.17 3.75
N ASP A 127 -4.50 -19.49 3.92
CA ASP A 127 -3.22 -20.20 3.72
C ASP A 127 -2.73 -20.09 2.26
N ALA A 128 -3.66 -19.90 1.31
CA ALA A 128 -3.35 -19.68 -0.10
C ALA A 128 -2.99 -18.22 -0.43
N ASP A 129 -3.08 -17.29 0.53
CA ASP A 129 -2.62 -15.92 0.33
C ASP A 129 -1.09 -15.91 0.26
N LEU A 130 -0.53 -15.48 -0.87
CA LEU A 130 0.90 -15.18 -1.00
C LEU A 130 1.25 -13.78 -0.44
N CYS A 131 0.25 -13.05 0.07
CA CYS A 131 0.46 -11.76 0.71
C CYS A 131 0.97 -11.96 2.15
N CYS A 132 1.93 -11.16 2.62
CA CYS A 132 2.51 -9.96 2.00
C CYS A 132 4.02 -9.94 2.20
N ASP A 133 4.75 -9.28 1.32
CA ASP A 133 6.18 -9.06 1.52
C ASP A 133 6.41 -7.91 2.50
N LYS A 134 7.51 -7.98 3.24
CA LYS A 134 8.03 -6.92 4.11
C LYS A 134 9.32 -6.36 3.52
N ILE A 135 9.50 -5.04 3.60
CA ILE A 135 10.75 -4.39 3.19
C ILE A 135 11.31 -3.52 4.32
N HIS A 136 12.58 -3.73 4.64
CA HIS A 136 13.38 -2.86 5.50
C HIS A 136 14.27 -1.99 4.63
N ILE A 137 14.29 -0.69 4.93
CA ILE A 137 15.07 0.31 4.22
C ILE A 137 15.91 1.07 5.23
N VAL A 138 17.23 1.02 5.07
CA VAL A 138 18.18 1.68 5.98
C VAL A 138 18.91 2.81 5.26
N TYR A 139 18.95 3.98 5.90
CA TYR A 139 19.65 5.16 5.39
C TYR A 139 20.19 6.02 6.51
N GLY A 140 21.26 6.77 6.24
CA GLY A 140 21.87 7.71 7.16
C GLY A 140 21.27 9.12 7.10
N ASP A 141 21.60 9.95 8.07
CA ASP A 141 21.35 11.40 8.07
C ASP A 141 22.39 12.09 8.97
N PHE A 142 22.38 13.42 9.03
CA PHE A 142 23.35 14.20 9.81
C PHE A 142 22.75 15.48 10.40
N ASN A 143 23.01 15.71 11.68
CA ASN A 143 22.67 16.94 12.37
C ASN A 143 23.79 17.35 13.34
N GLN A 144 24.60 18.35 12.97
CA GLN A 144 25.72 18.85 13.77
C GLN A 144 25.33 19.34 15.19
N ASN A 145 24.06 19.69 15.43
CA ASN A 145 23.61 20.25 16.71
C ASN A 145 23.10 19.19 17.69
N ASP A 146 23.11 17.92 17.28
CA ASP A 146 22.64 16.80 18.10
C ASP A 146 23.83 16.13 18.83
N ALA A 147 23.58 15.59 20.02
CA ALA A 147 24.57 14.84 20.79
C ALA A 147 25.16 13.64 20.01
N GLN A 148 24.37 13.06 19.10
CA GLN A 148 24.83 12.08 18.13
C GLN A 148 24.66 12.69 16.72
N PRO A 149 25.71 13.35 16.17
CA PRO A 149 25.58 14.08 14.91
C PRO A 149 25.21 13.21 13.71
N TYR A 150 25.84 12.06 13.58
CA TYR A 150 25.47 11.06 12.58
C TYR A 150 24.23 10.31 13.03
N LYS A 151 23.28 10.15 12.12
CA LYS A 151 22.03 9.42 12.35
C LYS A 151 21.94 8.26 11.38
N ARG A 152 21.26 7.21 11.81
CA ARG A 152 20.86 6.11 10.95
C ARG A 152 19.41 5.77 11.24
N TYR A 153 18.63 5.67 10.18
CA TYR A 153 17.22 5.35 10.25
C TYR A 153 16.94 4.03 9.56
N ARG A 154 16.01 3.28 10.13
CA ARG A 154 15.37 2.12 9.52
C ARG A 154 13.90 2.43 9.34
N VAL A 155 13.43 2.28 8.11
CA VAL A 155 12.01 2.33 7.78
C VAL A 155 11.58 0.94 7.38
N THR A 156 10.52 0.44 8.02
CA THR A 156 9.92 -0.86 7.71
C THR A 156 8.52 -0.65 7.16
N TYR A 157 8.25 -1.24 6.00
CA TYR A 157 6.90 -1.37 5.45
C TYR A 157 6.47 -2.84 5.52
N TYR A 158 5.31 -3.08 6.11
CA TYR A 158 4.77 -4.42 6.33
C TYR A 158 3.25 -4.38 6.31
N ALA A 159 2.61 -5.54 6.23
CA ALA A 159 1.17 -5.65 6.23
C ALA A 159 0.66 -6.42 7.45
N LYS A 160 -0.58 -6.12 7.87
CA LYS A 160 -1.33 -6.88 8.87
C LYS A 160 -2.75 -7.16 8.36
N PRO A 161 -3.40 -8.26 8.78
CA PRO A 161 -4.82 -8.49 8.54
C PRO A 161 -5.69 -7.30 8.97
N SER A 162 -6.76 -7.05 8.23
CA SER A 162 -7.70 -5.96 8.48
C SER A 162 -9.09 -6.27 7.93
N GLY A 163 -10.11 -5.57 8.42
CA GLY A 163 -11.50 -5.76 8.03
C GLY A 163 -11.96 -7.19 8.24
N ASP A 164 -11.86 -7.69 9.47
CA ASP A 164 -12.29 -9.03 9.87
C ASP A 164 -11.69 -10.15 9.01
N ASN A 165 -10.38 -10.04 8.73
CA ASN A 165 -9.59 -10.96 7.90
C ASN A 165 -10.05 -11.05 6.44
N GLU A 166 -10.73 -10.03 5.90
CA GLU A 166 -11.09 -10.00 4.49
C GLU A 166 -10.01 -9.37 3.60
N TYR A 167 -9.15 -8.52 4.17
CA TYR A 167 -8.08 -7.82 3.47
C TYR A 167 -6.90 -7.53 4.40
N TYR A 168 -5.88 -6.87 3.87
CA TYR A 168 -4.73 -6.42 4.63
C TYR A 168 -4.69 -4.90 4.70
N ALA A 169 -3.90 -4.39 5.62
CA ALA A 169 -3.55 -2.99 5.71
C ALA A 169 -2.02 -2.85 5.73
N VAL A 170 -1.50 -1.83 5.07
CA VAL A 170 -0.07 -1.49 5.06
C VAL A 170 0.23 -0.57 6.24
N TYR A 171 1.26 -0.93 6.98
CA TYR A 171 1.80 -0.19 8.10
C TYR A 171 3.23 0.26 7.80
N LYS A 172 3.63 1.34 8.45
CA LYS A 172 4.98 1.88 8.40
C LYS A 172 5.50 2.11 9.81
N SER A 173 6.73 1.72 10.04
CA SER A 173 7.49 2.06 11.25
C SER A 173 8.79 2.75 10.85
N LYS A 174 9.21 3.74 11.65
CA LYS A 174 10.51 4.41 11.52
C LYS A 174 11.22 4.35 12.86
N GLN A 175 12.45 3.82 12.84
CA GLN A 175 13.33 3.70 14.00
C GLN A 175 14.66 4.38 13.71
N SER A 176 15.32 4.86 14.75
CA SER A 176 16.66 5.43 14.70
C SER A 176 17.65 4.55 15.43
N TRP A 177 18.88 4.48 14.95
CA TRP A 177 19.99 3.88 15.65
C TRP A 177 20.50 4.84 16.74
N ILE A 178 20.47 4.38 17.99
CA ILE A 178 20.97 5.13 19.14
C ILE A 178 22.26 4.46 19.62
N GLN A 179 23.34 5.23 19.65
CA GLN A 179 24.65 4.82 20.14
C GLN A 179 25.31 6.02 20.84
N SER A 180 25.59 5.87 22.14
CA SER A 180 26.30 6.89 22.90
C SER A 180 27.76 6.97 22.46
N SER A 181 28.37 8.15 22.60
CA SER A 181 29.79 8.37 22.28
C SER A 181 30.75 7.49 23.08
N GLU A 182 30.33 7.01 24.25
CA GLU A 182 31.10 6.12 25.13
C GLU A 182 30.88 4.62 24.81
N SER A 183 29.90 4.28 23.97
CA SER A 183 29.56 2.90 23.62
C SER A 183 30.02 2.54 22.21
N VAL A 184 30.63 1.36 22.10
CA VAL A 184 30.97 0.77 20.79
C VAL A 184 29.76 0.13 20.11
N THR A 185 28.70 -0.18 20.87
CA THR A 185 27.46 -0.78 20.34
C THR A 185 26.26 0.13 20.54
N GLY A 186 25.27 -0.02 19.64
CA GLY A 186 24.00 0.69 19.69
C GLY A 186 22.79 -0.22 19.63
N ASN A 187 21.60 0.38 19.60
CA ASN A 187 20.34 -0.32 19.40
C ASN A 187 19.37 0.50 18.55
N TRP A 188 18.48 -0.20 17.83
CA TRP A 188 17.33 0.42 17.17
C TRP A 188 16.31 0.89 18.21
N SER A 189 15.84 2.13 18.09
CA SER A 189 14.82 2.70 18.96
C SER A 189 13.77 3.47 18.17
N SER A 190 12.52 3.43 18.63
CA SER A 190 11.40 4.25 18.13
C SER A 190 11.20 5.55 18.93
N SER A 191 12.07 5.86 19.90
CA SER A 191 11.89 7.00 20.81
C SER A 191 12.32 8.38 20.26
N CYS A 192 12.78 8.46 19.01
CA CYS A 192 13.21 9.72 18.42
C CYS A 192 12.02 10.60 18.00
N ALA A 193 12.22 11.92 17.86
CA ALA A 193 11.14 12.87 17.54
C ALA A 193 10.46 12.58 16.19
N GLU A 194 11.17 11.95 15.25
CA GLU A 194 10.69 11.60 13.91
C GLU A 194 10.28 10.12 13.79
N CYS A 195 10.45 9.36 14.87
CA CYS A 195 10.26 7.92 14.91
C CYS A 195 8.82 7.59 15.31
N PHE A 196 8.32 6.49 14.78
CA PHE A 196 6.98 6.00 15.07
C PHE A 196 6.93 4.50 14.81
N SER A 197 5.97 3.84 15.44
CA SER A 197 5.79 2.39 15.39
C SER A 197 4.37 2.09 14.92
N GLY A 198 4.24 1.33 13.84
CA GLY A 198 2.96 0.77 13.42
C GLY A 198 1.91 1.79 13.00
N GLU A 199 2.31 2.84 12.29
CA GLU A 199 1.34 3.76 11.71
C GLU A 199 0.63 3.12 10.51
N LEU A 200 -0.70 3.13 10.55
CA LEU A 200 -1.54 2.68 9.44
C LEU A 200 -1.41 3.67 8.28
N ILE A 201 -0.79 3.21 7.19
CA ILE A 201 -0.65 4.01 5.97
C ILE A 201 -1.86 3.82 5.06
N ARG A 202 -2.28 2.57 4.86
CA ARG A 202 -3.39 2.28 3.94
C ARG A 202 -4.12 0.98 4.25
N ASP A 203 -5.44 1.02 4.08
CA ASP A 203 -6.34 -0.12 4.20
C ASP A 203 -6.68 -0.73 2.84
N HIS A 204 -7.41 -1.86 2.85
CA HIS A 204 -7.91 -2.54 1.65
C HIS A 204 -6.80 -3.03 0.69
N LEU A 205 -5.65 -3.40 1.24
CA LEU A 205 -4.58 -4.08 0.52
C LEU A 205 -4.96 -5.54 0.28
N VAL A 206 -4.65 -6.05 -0.90
CA VAL A 206 -4.81 -7.47 -1.25
C VAL A 206 -3.46 -8.14 -1.46
N ASP A 207 -2.50 -7.41 -2.04
CA ASP A 207 -1.17 -7.93 -2.35
C ASP A 207 -0.12 -6.83 -2.22
N MET A 208 1.00 -7.12 -1.56
CA MET A 208 2.17 -6.25 -1.51
C MET A 208 3.40 -7.09 -1.80
N GLU A 209 4.07 -6.73 -2.90
CA GLU A 209 5.14 -7.49 -3.52
C GLU A 209 6.33 -6.58 -3.83
N PHE A 210 7.53 -7.05 -3.48
CA PHE A 210 8.78 -6.38 -3.78
C PHE A 210 9.74 -7.32 -4.52
N ILE A 211 10.25 -6.89 -5.67
CA ILE A 211 11.23 -7.64 -6.44
C ILE A 211 12.49 -6.80 -6.61
N VAL A 212 13.63 -7.36 -6.27
CA VAL A 212 14.94 -6.70 -6.37
C VAL A 212 15.68 -7.15 -7.63
N PHE A 213 16.39 -6.22 -8.25
CA PHE A 213 17.14 -6.45 -9.48
C PHE A 213 18.59 -6.03 -9.35
N ASP A 214 19.46 -6.76 -10.05
CA ASP A 214 20.88 -6.44 -10.18
C ASP A 214 21.15 -5.34 -11.23
N GLN A 215 22.42 -5.01 -11.44
CA GLN A 215 22.85 -4.00 -12.42
C GLN A 215 22.50 -4.35 -13.86
N GLN A 216 22.34 -5.63 -14.19
CA GLN A 216 21.97 -6.09 -15.52
C GLN A 216 20.44 -6.18 -15.69
N GLY A 217 19.66 -5.79 -14.68
CA GLY A 217 18.20 -5.89 -14.69
C GLY A 217 17.69 -7.32 -14.51
N ARG A 218 18.50 -8.22 -13.96
CA ARG A 218 18.09 -9.59 -13.64
C ARG A 218 17.53 -9.64 -12.23
N ILE A 219 16.47 -10.42 -12.04
CA ILE A 219 15.87 -10.63 -10.72
C ILE A 219 16.90 -11.34 -9.83
N ILE A 220 17.15 -10.79 -8.64
CA ILE A 220 17.92 -11.46 -7.59
C ILE A 220 16.95 -12.35 -6.81
N ASN A 221 17.02 -13.66 -7.01
CA ASN A 221 16.16 -14.64 -6.35
C ASN A 221 16.99 -15.81 -5.78
N PRO A 222 16.88 -16.12 -4.48
CA PRO A 222 16.08 -15.44 -3.46
C PRO A 222 16.56 -13.99 -3.23
N PRO A 223 15.69 -13.10 -2.71
CA PRO A 223 16.13 -11.78 -2.29
C PRO A 223 17.34 -11.88 -1.34
N PRO A 224 18.31 -10.96 -1.46
CA PRO A 224 19.50 -10.99 -0.64
C PRO A 224 19.12 -10.76 0.82
N ARG A 225 19.62 -11.63 1.70
CA ARG A 225 19.42 -11.52 3.15
C ARG A 225 20.76 -11.70 3.88
N PRO A 226 20.97 -10.99 5.00
CA PRO A 226 22.24 -11.06 5.75
C PRO A 226 22.51 -12.45 6.32
N ASP A 227 21.45 -13.18 6.67
CA ASP A 227 21.50 -14.47 7.37
C ASP A 227 21.76 -15.67 6.44
N THR A 228 21.74 -15.47 5.12
CA THR A 228 21.88 -16.55 4.13
C THR A 228 23.08 -16.35 3.21
N SER A 229 23.35 -17.29 2.31
CA SER A 229 24.42 -17.15 1.30
C SER A 229 24.15 -16.03 0.29
N SER A 230 22.89 -15.60 0.11
CA SER A 230 22.54 -14.51 -0.80
C SER A 230 23.02 -13.13 -0.32
N ARG A 231 23.64 -13.05 0.87
CA ARG A 231 24.24 -11.83 1.44
C ARG A 231 25.23 -11.14 0.50
N GLU A 232 25.90 -11.89 -0.36
CA GLU A 232 26.84 -11.36 -1.37
C GLU A 232 26.17 -10.30 -2.29
N ASN A 233 24.85 -10.38 -2.45
CA ASN A 233 24.09 -9.51 -3.34
C ASN A 233 23.39 -8.35 -2.61
N LEU A 234 23.57 -8.18 -1.28
CA LEU A 234 22.96 -7.09 -0.51
C LEU A 234 23.35 -5.70 -1.04
N TYR A 235 24.57 -5.58 -1.58
CA TYR A 235 25.10 -4.34 -2.13
C TYR A 235 25.03 -4.27 -3.66
N ASN A 236 24.44 -5.29 -4.31
CA ASN A 236 24.29 -5.37 -5.77
C ASN A 236 22.88 -4.98 -6.25
N ILE A 237 21.98 -4.61 -5.33
CA ILE A 237 20.61 -4.20 -5.67
C ILE A 237 20.64 -2.82 -6.35
N LYS A 238 20.22 -2.76 -7.61
CA LYS A 238 20.15 -1.52 -8.43
C LYS A 238 18.74 -1.00 -8.65
N ALA A 239 17.75 -1.85 -8.63
CA ALA A 239 16.35 -1.46 -8.72
C ALA A 239 15.46 -2.35 -7.85
N VAL A 240 14.34 -1.77 -7.42
CA VAL A 240 13.26 -2.47 -6.72
C VAL A 240 11.96 -2.21 -7.47
N ASP A 241 11.33 -3.27 -7.98
CA ASP A 241 9.95 -3.20 -8.44
C ASP A 241 9.02 -3.35 -7.25
N ILE A 242 8.07 -2.44 -7.17
CA ILE A 242 7.02 -2.40 -6.17
C ILE A 242 5.72 -2.70 -6.89
N ARG A 243 4.98 -3.69 -6.40
CA ARG A 243 3.60 -3.93 -6.82
C ARG A 243 2.68 -3.98 -5.61
N LEU A 244 1.74 -3.04 -5.58
CA LEU A 244 0.68 -2.99 -4.57
C LEU A 244 -0.66 -3.17 -5.25
N THR A 245 -1.44 -4.14 -4.77
CA THR A 245 -2.81 -4.38 -5.22
C THR A 245 -3.79 -3.97 -4.14
N PHE A 246 -4.71 -3.09 -4.48
CA PHE A 246 -5.79 -2.63 -3.59
C PHE A 246 -7.14 -3.09 -4.11
N ARG A 247 -8.08 -3.34 -3.19
CA ARG A 247 -9.49 -3.60 -3.52
C ARG A 247 -10.37 -2.36 -3.30
N SER A 248 -11.50 -2.30 -3.99
CA SER A 248 -12.54 -1.30 -3.72
C SER A 248 -13.17 -1.52 -2.36
N LYS A 249 -13.58 -0.43 -1.71
CA LYS A 249 -14.31 -0.47 -0.44
C LYS A 249 -15.72 -1.03 -0.62
N ASN A 250 -16.38 -0.63 -1.71
CA ASN A 250 -17.72 -1.08 -2.06
C ASN A 250 -17.68 -2.15 -3.13
N GLU A 251 -18.78 -2.90 -3.25
CA GLU A 251 -19.04 -3.75 -4.41
C GLU A 251 -18.99 -2.91 -5.69
N PHE A 252 -18.05 -3.23 -6.58
CA PHE A 252 -17.89 -2.55 -7.85
C PHE A 252 -18.71 -3.22 -8.95
N TYR A 253 -18.68 -4.55 -9.01
CA TYR A 253 -19.42 -5.33 -10.00
C TYR A 253 -20.84 -5.63 -9.52
N ARG A 254 -21.80 -5.64 -10.44
CA ARG A 254 -23.20 -5.99 -10.13
C ARG A 254 -23.37 -7.46 -9.74
N PHE A 255 -22.54 -8.33 -10.31
CA PHE A 255 -22.62 -9.78 -10.15
C PHE A 255 -21.25 -10.37 -9.84
N ASN A 256 -21.26 -11.46 -9.08
CA ASN A 256 -20.09 -12.32 -8.92
C ASN A 256 -19.59 -12.80 -10.29
N ALA A 257 -18.28 -12.97 -10.43
CA ALA A 257 -17.74 -13.63 -11.61
C ALA A 257 -18.15 -15.11 -11.57
N LYS A 258 -18.27 -15.71 -12.74
CA LYS A 258 -18.53 -17.13 -12.85
C LYS A 258 -17.20 -17.88 -12.80
N ASP A 259 -17.22 -19.15 -12.37
CA ASP A 259 -16.00 -19.96 -12.26
C ASP A 259 -15.33 -20.23 -13.62
N ASP A 260 -16.11 -20.22 -14.71
CA ASP A 260 -15.63 -20.36 -16.09
C ASP A 260 -15.03 -19.06 -16.66
N ASN A 261 -15.28 -17.92 -16.03
CA ASN A 261 -14.73 -16.62 -16.41
C ASN A 261 -14.43 -15.75 -15.18
N PRO A 262 -13.41 -16.13 -14.37
CA PRO A 262 -13.07 -15.41 -13.16
C PRO A 262 -12.26 -14.14 -13.47
N ARG A 263 -12.22 -13.22 -12.50
CA ARG A 263 -11.45 -11.98 -12.62
C ARG A 263 -10.02 -12.22 -12.14
N PHE A 264 -9.06 -12.06 -13.03
CA PHE A 264 -7.65 -12.26 -12.69
C PHE A 264 -6.97 -10.95 -12.31
N VAL A 265 -6.16 -11.00 -11.25
CA VAL A 265 -5.15 -9.98 -10.96
C VAL A 265 -3.79 -10.60 -11.20
N LYS A 266 -3.04 -10.03 -12.15
CA LYS A 266 -1.74 -10.55 -12.57
C LYS A 266 -0.66 -10.16 -11.57
N GLY A 267 0.09 -11.17 -11.13
CA GLY A 267 1.30 -11.10 -10.30
C GLY A 267 2.53 -10.54 -11.03
N LEU A 268 3.57 -10.13 -10.31
CA LEU A 268 4.93 -10.22 -10.88
C LEU A 268 5.42 -11.66 -10.67
N GLY A 269 5.35 -12.50 -11.70
CA GLY A 269 5.63 -13.93 -11.59
C GLY A 269 4.43 -14.73 -11.04
N GLU A 270 4.64 -15.54 -9.99
CA GLU A 270 3.70 -16.57 -9.54
C GLU A 270 2.51 -16.05 -8.72
N ARG A 271 2.45 -14.76 -8.36
CA ARG A 271 1.37 -14.17 -7.53
C ARG A 271 0.08 -13.85 -8.28
N THR A 272 -0.16 -14.49 -9.42
CA THR A 272 -1.41 -14.29 -10.16
C THR A 272 -2.55 -14.97 -9.43
N ARG A 273 -3.62 -14.22 -9.14
CA ARG A 273 -4.79 -14.73 -8.40
C ARG A 273 -6.09 -14.52 -9.15
N LYS A 274 -7.02 -15.46 -8.95
CA LYS A 274 -8.39 -15.39 -9.45
C LYS A 274 -9.33 -14.91 -8.35
N PHE A 275 -10.31 -14.10 -8.72
CA PHE A 275 -11.33 -13.57 -7.82
C PHE A 275 -12.71 -13.70 -8.47
N ILE A 276 -13.68 -14.09 -7.66
CA ILE A 276 -15.08 -14.27 -8.08
C ILE A 276 -16.04 -13.28 -7.41
N ASP A 277 -15.58 -12.53 -6.41
CA ASP A 277 -16.39 -11.52 -5.73
C ASP A 277 -16.63 -10.26 -6.58
N LYS A 278 -17.44 -9.35 -6.04
CA LYS A 278 -17.83 -8.10 -6.70
C LYS A 278 -16.85 -6.95 -6.50
N TYR A 279 -15.70 -7.13 -5.85
CA TYR A 279 -14.78 -6.04 -5.57
C TYR A 279 -13.82 -5.82 -6.74
N LEU A 280 -13.64 -4.55 -7.13
CA LEU A 280 -12.60 -4.19 -8.09
C LEU A 280 -11.25 -4.29 -7.39
N ARG A 281 -10.26 -4.83 -8.09
CA ARG A 281 -8.86 -4.78 -7.66
C ARG A 281 -8.06 -4.05 -8.73
N ASP A 282 -7.19 -3.16 -8.27
CA ASP A 282 -6.30 -2.41 -9.15
C ASP A 282 -4.88 -2.47 -8.58
N SER A 283 -3.90 -2.67 -9.45
CA SER A 283 -2.50 -2.83 -9.07
C SER A 283 -1.71 -1.62 -9.54
N VAL A 284 -0.95 -1.02 -8.63
CA VAL A 284 0.05 0.01 -8.95
C VAL A 284 1.41 -0.67 -8.99
N VAL A 285 2.10 -0.53 -10.12
CA VAL A 285 3.44 -1.10 -10.34
C VAL A 285 4.40 0.02 -10.66
N VAL A 286 5.51 0.10 -9.91
CA VAL A 286 6.57 1.09 -10.15
C VAL A 286 7.93 0.46 -9.89
N THR A 287 8.88 0.75 -10.79
CA THR A 287 10.30 0.45 -10.63
C THR A 287 11.03 1.63 -10.00
N VAL A 288 11.82 1.37 -8.96
CA VAL A 288 12.59 2.39 -8.26
C VAL A 288 14.08 2.05 -8.30
N ASN A 289 14.87 2.93 -8.90
CA ASN A 289 16.32 2.77 -8.93
C ASN A 289 16.95 3.22 -7.59
N THR A 290 17.86 2.40 -7.08
CA THR A 290 18.64 2.68 -5.87
C THR A 290 19.89 3.46 -6.27
N ARG A 291 20.05 4.68 -5.73
CA ARG A 291 21.14 5.57 -6.13
C ARG A 291 22.38 5.50 -5.23
N ASN A 292 22.25 4.95 -4.01
CA ASN A 292 23.35 4.89 -3.04
C ASN A 292 23.81 3.45 -2.75
N ILE A 293 23.35 2.45 -3.52
CA ILE A 293 23.71 1.04 -3.33
C ILE A 293 24.63 0.58 -4.47
N GLY A 294 25.78 0.02 -4.11
CA GLY A 294 26.78 -0.51 -5.06
C GLY A 294 27.47 0.57 -5.91
N SER A 295 27.58 1.79 -5.39
CA SER A 295 28.43 2.88 -5.93
C SER A 295 29.83 2.80 -5.37
#